data_AF-A0A2V7YE27-F1
#
_entry.id   AF-A0A2V7YE27-F1
#
_cell.length_a   1.000
_cell.length_b   1.000
_cell.length_c   1.000
_cell.angle_alpha   90.00
_cell.angle_beta   90.00
_cell.angle_gamma   90.00
#
_symmetry.space_group_name_H-M   'P 1'
#
loop_
_entity.id
_entity.type
_entity.pdbx_description
1 polymer ?
#
loop_
_entity_poly.entity_id
_entity_poly.type
_entity_poly.pdbx_seq_one_letter_code
_entity_poly.pdbx_strand_id
1 'polypeptide(L)'
;KQMEKAQKEYYLNEKIKAIHQELGRKDDRGDELLELREKIEKAGLPKEVKEKAEQELKRLEAMPPVSAEATVSRNYIDWLVSVPWRKKSKERKDLDHAEKVLNEDHYGLEKIKDRILEFLAVRQLVGQSKSSIICFVGPPGVGKSSLA
;
A
#
# COMPACT_ATOMS: atom_id res chain seq x y z
N LYS A 1 44.69 -12.12 22.79
CA LYS A 1 44.61 -12.24 21.32
C LYS A 1 43.22 -11.92 20.72
N GLN A 2 42.11 -11.97 21.47
CA GLN A 2 40.78 -11.54 20.95
C GLN A 2 40.51 -10.03 21.13
N MET A 3 40.97 -9.41 22.23
CA MET A 3 40.81 -7.95 22.43
C MET A 3 41.52 -7.10 21.37
N GLU A 4 42.72 -7.50 20.91
CA GLU A 4 43.43 -6.80 19.83
C GLU A 4 42.67 -6.83 18.50
N LYS A 5 41.96 -7.93 18.19
CA LYS A 5 41.15 -8.00 16.96
C LYS A 5 39.93 -7.08 17.06
N ALA A 6 39.25 -7.07 18.19
CA ALA A 6 38.09 -6.19 18.41
C ALA A 6 38.47 -4.70 18.39
N GLN A 7 39.60 -4.32 18.99
CA GLN A 7 40.14 -2.96 18.88
C GLN A 7 40.53 -2.60 17.46
N LYS A 8 41.10 -3.55 16.70
CA LYS A 8 41.50 -3.33 15.31
C LYS A 8 40.29 -3.20 14.38
N GLU A 9 39.24 -3.99 14.59
CA GLU A 9 37.97 -3.85 13.87
C GLU A 9 37.25 -2.54 14.21
N TYR A 10 37.21 -2.16 15.49
CA TYR A 10 36.64 -0.88 15.91
C TYR A 10 37.38 0.30 15.26
N TYR A 11 38.71 0.25 15.25
CA TYR A 11 39.55 1.27 14.62
C TYR A 11 39.42 1.30 13.10
N LEU A 12 39.30 0.15 12.43
CA LEU A 12 39.02 0.10 11.00
C LEU A 12 37.63 0.67 10.66
N ASN A 13 36.62 0.36 11.46
CA ASN A 13 35.26 0.88 11.26
C ASN A 13 35.18 2.39 11.47
N GLU A 14 35.85 2.94 12.49
CA GLU A 14 35.98 4.39 12.68
C GLU A 14 36.68 5.06 11.49
N LYS A 15 37.74 4.45 10.95
CA LYS A 15 38.42 4.99 9.76
C LYS A 15 37.57 4.93 8.50
N ILE A 16 36.84 3.84 8.30
CA ILE A 16 35.88 3.73 7.19
C ILE A 16 34.82 4.82 7.31
N LYS A 17 34.29 5.04 8.52
CA LYS A 17 33.30 6.08 8.82
C LYS A 17 33.82 7.50 8.56
N ALA A 18 35.07 7.77 8.93
CA ALA A 18 35.76 9.03 8.65
C ALA A 18 35.99 9.24 7.14
N ILE A 19 36.40 8.20 6.41
CA ILE A 19 36.56 8.25 4.94
C ILE A 19 35.21 8.52 4.25
N HIS A 20 34.13 7.90 4.72
CA HIS A 20 32.78 8.15 4.19
C HIS A 20 32.32 9.59 4.44
N GLN A 21 32.62 10.17 5.61
CA GLN A 21 32.34 11.58 5.91
C GLN A 21 33.17 12.56 5.06
N GLU A 22 34.46 12.30 4.85
CA GLU A 22 35.31 13.15 3.99
C GLU A 22 34.94 13.08 2.51
N LEU A 23 34.41 11.96 2.04
CA LEU A 23 33.93 11.78 0.66
C LEU A 23 32.60 12.51 0.37
N GLY A 24 32.00 13.20 1.34
CA GLY A 24 30.73 13.92 1.17
C GLY A 24 29.52 13.01 0.88
N ARG A 25 29.73 11.69 0.87
CA ARG A 25 28.65 10.71 0.89
C ARG A 25 28.16 10.62 2.33
N LYS A 26 27.17 11.45 2.67
CA LYS A 26 26.17 10.98 3.63
C LYS A 26 25.78 9.57 3.22
N ASP A 27 25.63 8.67 4.18
CA ASP A 27 25.28 7.28 3.92
C ASP A 27 23.81 7.22 3.47
N ASP A 28 23.50 7.84 2.33
CA ASP A 28 22.15 8.00 1.75
C ASP A 28 21.47 6.65 1.63
N ARG A 29 22.27 5.60 1.43
CA ARG A 29 21.81 4.22 1.38
C ARG A 29 21.37 3.69 2.74
N GLY A 30 22.10 3.99 3.81
CA GLY A 30 21.73 3.64 5.18
C GLY A 30 20.44 4.34 5.60
N ASP A 31 20.33 5.63 5.31
CA ASP A 31 19.13 6.43 5.61
C ASP A 31 17.90 5.91 4.84
N GLU A 32 18.06 5.59 3.55
CA GLU A 32 17.00 5.04 2.71
C GLU A 32 16.49 3.66 3.18
N LEU A 33 17.39 2.78 3.60
CA LEU A 33 17.02 1.47 4.13
C LEU A 33 16.28 1.60 5.47
N LEU A 34 16.67 2.56 6.30
CA LEU A 34 15.97 2.89 7.54
C LEU A 34 14.56 3.42 7.25
N GLU A 35 14.40 4.32 6.28
CA GLU A 35 13.08 4.81 5.85
C GLU A 35 12.17 3.68 5.36
N LEU A 36 12.69 2.75 4.55
CA LEU A 36 11.94 1.59 4.07
C LEU A 36 11.51 0.69 5.22
N ARG A 37 12.39 0.47 6.20
CA ARG A 37 12.07 -0.30 7.41
C ARG A 37 10.96 0.36 8.22
N GLU A 38 11.03 1.67 8.43
CA GLU A 38 9.98 2.41 9.12
C GLU A 38 8.64 2.34 8.38
N LYS A 39 8.66 2.44 7.05
CA LYS A 39 7.48 2.32 6.20
C LYS A 39 6.81 0.95 6.32
N ILE A 40 7.60 -0.13 6.32
CA ILE A 40 7.11 -1.50 6.53
C ILE A 40 6.39 -1.63 7.88
N GLU A 41 6.98 -1.08 8.96
CA GLU A 41 6.36 -1.09 10.29
C GLU A 41 5.06 -0.27 10.34
N LYS A 42 5.05 0.90 9.71
CA LYS A 42 3.89 1.82 9.70
C LYS A 42 2.75 1.35 8.78
N ALA A 43 3.03 0.59 7.73
CA ALA A 43 2.05 0.16 6.72
C ALA A 43 0.96 -0.76 7.28
N GLY A 44 1.19 -1.40 8.43
CA GLY A 44 0.21 -2.29 9.05
C GLY A 44 0.00 -3.58 8.26
N LEU A 45 1.08 -4.11 7.70
CA LEU A 45 1.11 -5.33 6.89
C LEU A 45 0.59 -6.54 7.70
N PRO A 46 -0.20 -7.45 7.09
CA PRO A 46 -0.49 -8.76 7.66
C PRO A 46 0.81 -9.54 7.91
N LYS A 47 0.81 -10.44 8.89
CA LYS A 47 2.01 -11.16 9.34
C LYS A 47 2.82 -11.78 8.18
N GLU A 48 2.14 -12.50 7.29
CA GLU A 48 2.78 -13.18 6.15
C GLU A 48 3.42 -12.20 5.16
N VAL A 49 2.79 -11.04 4.94
CA VAL A 49 3.30 -10.01 4.03
C VAL A 49 4.46 -9.26 4.67
N LYS A 50 4.36 -8.96 5.97
CA LYS A 50 5.43 -8.34 6.73
C LYS A 50 6.70 -9.18 6.70
N GLU A 51 6.58 -10.49 6.93
CA GLU A 51 7.72 -11.41 6.88
C GLU A 51 8.39 -11.41 5.50
N LYS A 52 7.61 -11.42 4.41
CA LYS A 52 8.16 -11.30 3.04
C LYS A 52 8.83 -9.96 2.79
N ALA A 53 8.23 -8.86 3.25
CA ALA A 53 8.80 -7.52 3.10
C ALA A 53 10.15 -7.40 3.84
N GLU A 54 10.26 -7.97 5.05
CA GLU A 54 11.51 -8.00 5.81
C GLU A 54 12.57 -8.90 5.16
N GLN A 55 12.18 -10.03 4.56
CA GLN A 55 13.10 -10.89 3.81
C GLN A 55 13.66 -10.16 2.58
N GLU A 56 12.81 -9.47 1.81
CA GLU A 56 13.26 -8.68 0.66
C GLU A 56 14.09 -7.46 1.07
N LEU A 57 13.80 -6.83 2.22
CA LEU A 57 14.62 -5.74 2.76
C LEU A 57 16.04 -6.25 3.10
N LYS A 58 16.15 -7.39 3.78
CA LYS A 58 17.47 -8.02 4.07
C LYS A 58 18.22 -8.37 2.79
N ARG A 59 17.50 -8.81 1.76
CA ARG A 59 18.09 -9.10 0.44
C ARG A 59 18.62 -7.82 -0.22
N LEU A 60 17.87 -6.73 -0.14
CA LEU A 60 18.25 -5.41 -0.66
C LEU A 60 19.47 -4.82 0.08
N GLU A 61 19.56 -5.03 1.40
CA GLU A 61 20.73 -4.65 2.21
C GLU A 61 22.02 -5.34 1.72
N ALA A 62 21.93 -6.62 1.31
CA ALA A 62 23.07 -7.40 0.84
C ALA A 62 23.46 -7.16 -0.63
N MET A 63 22.56 -6.58 -1.45
CA MET A 63 22.81 -6.36 -2.88
C MET A 63 23.76 -5.17 -3.14
N PRO A 64 24.51 -5.14 -4.26
CA PRO A 64 25.18 -3.92 -4.71
C PRO A 64 24.17 -2.84 -5.14
N PRO A 65 24.34 -1.57 -4.76
CA PRO A 65 23.34 -0.52 -4.99
C PRO A 65 23.14 -0.14 -6.47
N VAL A 66 24.08 -0.49 -7.35
CA VAL A 66 24.01 -0.23 -8.80
C VAL A 66 23.42 -1.42 -9.57
N SER A 67 23.04 -2.51 -8.87
CA SER A 67 22.45 -3.68 -9.51
C SER A 67 21.02 -3.40 -9.98
N ALA A 68 20.67 -3.86 -11.18
CA ALA A 68 19.28 -3.84 -11.67
C ALA A 68 18.32 -4.60 -10.74
N GLU A 69 18.81 -5.63 -10.04
CA GLU A 69 18.03 -6.41 -9.08
C GLU A 69 17.68 -5.61 -7.81
N ALA A 70 18.56 -4.67 -7.40
CA ALA A 70 18.30 -3.81 -6.25
C ALA A 70 17.11 -2.88 -6.52
N THR A 71 17.03 -2.32 -7.74
CA THR A 71 15.90 -1.49 -8.18
C THR A 71 14.58 -2.27 -8.19
N VAL A 72 14.59 -3.51 -8.66
CA VAL A 72 13.39 -4.37 -8.68
C VAL A 72 12.92 -4.68 -7.25
N SER A 73 13.84 -5.06 -6.37
CA SER A 73 13.53 -5.41 -4.98
C SER A 73 13.01 -4.20 -4.21
N ARG A 74 13.61 -3.03 -4.42
CA ARG A 74 13.12 -1.76 -3.86
C ARG A 74 11.70 -1.46 -4.31
N ASN A 75 11.46 -1.47 -5.61
CA ASN A 75 10.14 -1.19 -6.16
C ASN A 75 9.10 -2.16 -5.58
N TYR A 76 9.44 -3.44 -5.44
CA TYR A 76 8.55 -4.42 -4.83
C TYR A 76 8.17 -4.05 -3.39
N ILE A 77 9.14 -3.64 -2.56
CA ILE A 77 8.88 -3.19 -1.18
C ILE A 77 8.01 -1.93 -1.17
N ASP A 78 8.31 -0.94 -2.02
CA ASP A 78 7.52 0.29 -2.13
C ASP A 78 6.05 -0.02 -2.52
N TRP A 79 5.85 -0.94 -3.46
CA TRP A 79 4.52 -1.42 -3.84
C TRP A 79 3.81 -2.07 -2.64
N LEU A 80 4.46 -2.97 -1.92
CA LEU A 80 3.87 -3.62 -0.75
C LEU A 80 3.43 -2.62 0.32
N VAL A 81 4.24 -1.60 0.59
CA VAL A 81 3.93 -0.55 1.58
C VAL A 81 2.78 0.35 1.11
N SER A 82 2.70 0.66 -0.18
CA SER A 82 1.69 1.58 -0.73
C SER A 82 0.26 1.03 -0.68
N VAL A 83 0.10 -0.29 -0.59
CA VAL A 83 -1.21 -0.95 -0.56
C VAL A 83 -1.91 -0.67 0.79
N PRO A 84 -3.21 -0.28 0.78
CA PRO A 84 -3.94 0.05 2.01
C PRO A 84 -4.39 -1.20 2.77
N TRP A 85 -3.47 -1.86 3.48
CA TRP A 85 -3.75 -3.11 4.21
C TRP A 85 -4.77 -2.96 5.35
N ARG A 86 -4.64 -1.89 6.15
CA ARG A 86 -5.53 -1.61 7.30
C ARG A 86 -6.52 -0.49 7.06
N LYS A 87 -6.23 0.41 6.12
CA LYS A 87 -7.05 1.58 5.87
C LYS A 87 -8.33 1.17 5.13
N LYS A 88 -9.47 1.30 5.78
CA LYS A 88 -10.80 1.10 5.20
C LYS A 88 -11.62 2.37 5.38
N SER A 89 -12.41 2.71 4.38
CA SER A 89 -13.42 3.77 4.51
C SER A 89 -14.56 3.27 5.40
N LYS A 90 -15.20 4.20 6.11
CA LYS A 90 -16.42 3.89 6.87
C LYS A 90 -17.57 3.78 5.87
N GLU A 91 -18.16 2.60 5.75
CA GLU A 91 -19.36 2.41 4.94
C GLU A 91 -20.58 3.06 5.62
N ARG A 92 -21.36 3.85 4.86
CA ARG A 92 -22.66 4.38 5.30
C ARG A 92 -23.75 3.43 4.84
N LYS A 93 -24.60 2.98 5.77
CA LYS A 93 -25.71 2.06 5.53
C LYS A 93 -27.04 2.78 5.69
N ASP A 94 -27.27 3.76 4.82
CA ASP A 94 -28.43 4.66 4.87
C ASP A 94 -29.06 4.72 3.48
N LEU A 95 -30.18 4.03 3.31
CA LEU A 95 -30.88 3.92 2.04
C LEU A 95 -31.59 5.22 1.68
N ASP A 96 -32.20 5.91 2.64
CA ASP A 96 -32.89 7.19 2.41
C ASP A 96 -31.91 8.25 1.89
N HIS A 97 -30.68 8.24 2.41
CA HIS A 97 -29.63 9.10 1.89
C HIS A 97 -29.18 8.69 0.49
N ALA A 98 -29.03 7.38 0.22
CA ALA A 98 -28.65 6.91 -1.10
C ALA A 98 -29.70 7.28 -2.16
N GLU A 99 -30.99 7.16 -1.84
CA GLU A 99 -32.09 7.56 -2.71
C GLU A 99 -32.05 9.06 -3.03
N LYS A 100 -31.82 9.91 -2.02
CA LYS A 100 -31.69 11.36 -2.23
C LYS A 100 -30.55 11.71 -3.19
N VAL A 101 -29.38 11.11 -2.99
CA VAL A 101 -28.20 11.34 -3.84
C VAL A 101 -28.47 10.87 -5.29
N LEU A 102 -29.06 9.67 -5.46
CA LEU A 102 -29.43 9.16 -6.78
C LEU A 102 -30.44 10.09 -7.50
N ASN A 103 -31.38 10.68 -6.77
CA ASN A 103 -32.37 11.60 -7.32
C ASN A 103 -31.81 12.99 -7.62
N GLU A 104 -30.78 13.42 -6.90
CA GLU A 104 -30.07 14.69 -7.14
C GLU A 104 -29.14 14.59 -8.35
N ASP A 105 -28.37 13.50 -8.45
CA ASP A 105 -27.34 13.33 -9.49
C ASP A 105 -27.92 12.87 -10.85
N HIS A 106 -29.07 12.20 -10.85
CA HIS A 106 -29.67 11.63 -12.06
C HIS A 106 -31.16 11.90 -12.16
N TYR A 107 -31.60 12.54 -13.23
CA TYR A 107 -33.03 12.73 -13.52
C TYR A 107 -33.66 11.48 -14.16
N GLY A 108 -34.83 11.06 -13.68
CA GLY A 108 -35.54 9.87 -14.16
C GLY A 108 -34.87 8.56 -13.74
N LEU A 109 -34.81 7.57 -14.64
CA LEU A 109 -34.22 6.25 -14.38
C LEU A 109 -34.83 5.49 -13.18
N GLU A 110 -36.11 5.73 -12.86
CA GLU A 110 -36.80 5.16 -11.68
C GLU A 110 -36.54 3.66 -11.51
N LYS A 111 -36.77 2.87 -12.57
CA LYS A 111 -36.54 1.41 -12.55
C LYS A 111 -35.10 1.01 -12.23
N ILE A 112 -34.12 1.82 -12.62
CA ILE A 112 -32.69 1.55 -12.40
C ILE A 112 -32.31 1.98 -10.99
N LYS A 113 -32.80 3.13 -10.52
CA LYS A 113 -32.60 3.61 -9.15
C LYS A 113 -33.19 2.62 -8.14
N ASP A 114 -34.40 2.16 -8.35
CA ASP A 114 -35.04 1.12 -7.54
C ASP A 114 -34.15 -0.12 -7.45
N ARG A 115 -33.57 -0.56 -8.58
CA ARG A 115 -32.69 -1.73 -8.61
C ARG A 115 -31.37 -1.52 -7.88
N ILE A 116 -30.82 -0.30 -7.91
CA ILE A 116 -29.63 0.07 -7.12
C ILE A 116 -29.97 0.05 -5.63
N LEU A 117 -31.10 0.63 -5.23
CA LEU A 117 -31.57 0.65 -3.84
C LEU A 117 -31.84 -0.76 -3.32
N GLU A 118 -32.47 -1.63 -4.10
CA GLU A 118 -32.64 -3.06 -3.77
C GLU A 118 -31.29 -3.74 -3.53
N PHE A 119 -30.30 -3.50 -4.39
CA PHE A 119 -28.96 -4.06 -4.23
C PHE A 119 -28.28 -3.58 -2.93
N LEU A 120 -28.39 -2.27 -2.63
CA LEU A 120 -27.87 -1.70 -1.39
C LEU A 120 -28.59 -2.26 -0.15
N ALA A 121 -29.91 -2.45 -0.22
CA ALA A 121 -30.72 -3.02 0.85
C ALA A 121 -30.32 -4.47 1.16
N VAL A 122 -30.15 -5.30 0.12
CA VAL A 122 -29.67 -6.69 0.29
C VAL A 122 -28.26 -6.70 0.89
N ARG A 123 -27.35 -5.83 0.43
CA ARG A 123 -25.99 -5.72 0.99
C ARG A 123 -26.00 -5.26 2.45
N GLN A 124 -26.93 -4.38 2.83
CA GLN A 124 -27.10 -3.94 4.22
C GLN A 124 -27.52 -5.10 5.14
N LEU A 125 -28.42 -5.96 4.68
CA LEU A 125 -28.95 -7.10 5.45
C LEU A 125 -27.96 -8.26 5.55
N VAL A 126 -27.32 -8.65 4.44
CA VAL A 126 -26.47 -9.86 4.36
C VAL A 126 -25.02 -9.59 4.81
N GLY A 127 -24.58 -8.33 4.85
CA GLY A 127 -23.23 -7.95 5.26
C GLY A 127 -22.19 -8.25 4.17
N GLN A 128 -21.08 -8.92 4.52
CA GLN A 128 -20.05 -9.31 3.55
C GLN A 128 -20.48 -10.56 2.77
N SER A 129 -21.44 -10.41 1.87
CA SER A 129 -21.76 -11.43 0.88
C SER A 129 -20.70 -11.43 -0.23
N LYS A 130 -20.12 -12.61 -0.49
CA LYS A 130 -19.52 -12.90 -1.79
C LYS A 130 -20.68 -13.01 -2.80
N SER A 131 -20.45 -12.48 -4.00
CA SER A 131 -21.12 -12.89 -5.26
C SER A 131 -22.36 -12.14 -5.77
N SER A 132 -22.48 -10.83 -5.56
CA SER A 132 -23.27 -10.04 -6.51
C SER A 132 -22.58 -8.72 -6.83
N ILE A 133 -22.26 -8.54 -8.11
CA ILE A 133 -21.69 -7.31 -8.67
C ILE A 133 -22.76 -6.73 -9.59
N ILE A 134 -23.05 -5.43 -9.45
CA ILE A 134 -23.95 -4.74 -10.36
C ILE A 134 -23.20 -4.38 -11.65
N CYS A 135 -23.78 -4.70 -12.80
CA CYS A 135 -23.22 -4.37 -14.11
C CYS A 135 -24.20 -3.47 -14.87
N PHE A 136 -23.77 -2.27 -15.20
CA PHE A 136 -24.55 -1.33 -15.99
C PHE A 136 -24.30 -1.55 -17.49
N VAL A 137 -25.34 -1.85 -18.24
CA VAL A 137 -25.26 -2.14 -19.69
C VAL A 137 -26.17 -1.19 -20.45
N GLY A 138 -25.67 -0.63 -21.55
CA GLY A 138 -26.42 0.30 -22.41
C GLY A 138 -25.53 1.05 -23.40
N PRO A 139 -26.11 1.85 -24.31
CA PRO A 139 -25.35 2.64 -25.29
C PRO A 139 -24.44 3.70 -24.62
N PRO A 140 -23.41 4.23 -25.30
CA PRO A 140 -22.58 5.30 -24.76
C PRO A 140 -23.43 6.55 -24.46
N GLY A 141 -23.03 7.34 -23.45
CA GLY A 141 -23.72 8.58 -23.09
C GLY A 141 -24.90 8.45 -22.11
N VAL A 142 -25.31 7.25 -21.72
CA VAL A 142 -26.46 7.03 -20.80
C VAL A 142 -26.13 7.14 -19.30
N GLY A 143 -24.98 7.72 -18.93
CA GLY A 143 -24.63 7.95 -17.52
C GLY A 143 -24.08 6.75 -16.74
N LYS A 144 -23.70 5.63 -17.39
CA LYS A 144 -23.21 4.42 -16.70
C LYS A 144 -22.04 4.66 -15.73
N SER A 145 -21.04 5.45 -16.14
CA SER A 145 -19.89 5.78 -15.29
C SER A 145 -20.23 6.79 -14.18
N SER A 146 -21.32 7.53 -14.34
CA SER A 146 -21.79 8.49 -13.33
C SER A 146 -22.62 7.79 -12.23
N LEU A 147 -23.20 6.62 -12.53
CA LEU A 147 -23.96 5.80 -11.58
C LEU A 147 -23.07 4.82 -10.78
N ALA A 148 -21.84 4.59 -11.24
CA ALA A 148 -20.90 3.63 -10.64
C ALA A 148 -20.01 4.30 -9.59
#